data_AF-W7CED0-F1
#
_entry.id   AF-W7CED0-F1
#
_cell.length_a   1.000
_cell.length_b   1.000
_cell.length_c   1.000
_cell.angle_alpha   90.00
_cell.angle_beta   90.00
_cell.angle_gamma   90.00
#
_symmetry.space_group_name_H-M   'P 1'
#
loop_
_entity.id
_entity.type
_entity.pdbx_description
1 polymer ?
#
loop_
_entity_poly.entity_id
_entity_poly.type
_entity_poly.pdbx_seq_one_letter_code
_entity_poly.pdbx_strand_id
1 'polypeptide(L)'
;MSVRSELITNYSVIILKEMVKKAKTAKAKHEKARQRESTQTLGDVGTSRYWKTKGDVEFYFNEKQNVYKEMFELDCVAGWTSKLHQDRYSFAFKNKEIFDEYKEYVSTKKLKEWTKWEKLNLEAIQNA
;
A
#
# COMPACT_ATOMS: atom_id res chain seq x y z
N MET A 1 10.81 25.21 -7.31
CA MET A 1 10.40 24.19 -6.32
C MET A 1 10.42 24.82 -4.93
N SER A 2 9.63 24.32 -3.98
CA SER A 2 9.65 24.84 -2.60
C SER A 2 10.82 24.23 -1.81
N VAL A 3 11.43 24.97 -0.89
CA VAL A 3 12.48 24.46 0.02
C VAL A 3 12.05 23.15 0.70
N ARG A 4 10.76 23.03 1.05
CA ARG A 4 10.17 21.81 1.62
C ARG A 4 10.22 20.62 0.65
N SER A 5 9.90 20.83 -0.63
CA SER A 5 9.93 19.74 -1.63
C SER A 5 11.36 19.28 -1.95
N GLU A 6 12.33 20.19 -1.90
CA GLU A 6 13.76 19.85 -2.08
C GLU A 6 14.29 19.00 -0.92
N LEU A 7 13.95 19.38 0.32
CA LEU A 7 14.30 18.60 1.50
C LEU A 7 13.72 17.18 1.41
N ILE A 8 12.42 17.05 1.11
CA ILE A 8 11.76 15.74 0.95
C ILE A 8 12.43 14.92 -0.15
N THR A 9 12.79 15.54 -1.27
CA THR A 9 13.45 14.85 -2.40
C THR A 9 14.83 14.35 -2.01
N ASN A 10 15.62 15.15 -1.27
CA ASN A 10 16.96 14.80 -0.82
C ASN A 10 16.92 13.62 0.17
N TYR A 11 15.94 13.60 1.07
CA TYR A 11 15.79 12.55 2.08
C TYR A 11 14.88 11.40 1.64
N SER A 12 14.36 11.42 0.41
CA SER A 12 13.40 10.42 -0.11
C SER A 12 13.88 8.98 0.03
N VAL A 13 15.17 8.71 -0.13
CA VAL A 13 15.75 7.37 0.02
C VAL A 13 15.60 6.85 1.46
N ILE A 14 15.87 7.70 2.45
CA ILE A 14 15.81 7.34 3.87
C ILE A 14 14.34 7.14 4.28
N ILE A 15 13.48 8.07 3.88
CA ILE A 15 12.03 7.99 4.12
C ILE A 15 11.46 6.70 3.52
N LEU A 16 11.81 6.41 2.25
CA LEU A 16 11.34 5.21 1.55
C LEU A 16 11.85 3.92 2.22
N LYS A 17 13.09 3.88 2.71
CA LYS A 17 13.61 2.73 3.47
C LYS A 17 12.78 2.45 4.72
N GLU A 18 12.42 3.47 5.48
CA GLU A 18 11.58 3.31 6.67
C GLU A 18 10.15 2.88 6.32
N MET A 19 9.56 3.45 5.26
CA MET A 19 8.25 3.02 4.75
C MET A 19 8.27 1.54 4.33
N VAL A 20 9.31 1.09 3.62
CA VAL A 20 9.44 -0.32 3.23
C VAL A 20 9.54 -1.24 4.44
N LYS A 21 10.28 -0.85 5.50
CA LYS A 21 10.32 -1.64 6.75
C LYS A 21 8.95 -1.74 7.40
N LYS A 22 8.18 -0.66 7.44
CA LYS A 22 6.80 -0.65 7.96
C LYS A 22 5.89 -1.56 7.12
N ALA A 23 5.94 -1.45 5.80
CA ALA A 23 5.16 -2.30 4.89
C ALA A 23 5.47 -3.80 5.10
N LYS A 24 6.75 -4.17 5.22
CA LYS A 24 7.15 -5.56 5.52
C LYS A 24 6.60 -6.04 6.85
N THR A 25 6.64 -5.20 7.87
CA THR A 25 6.15 -5.54 9.21
C THR A 25 4.64 -5.74 9.19
N ALA A 26 3.89 -4.82 8.58
CA ALA A 26 2.44 -4.92 8.41
C ALA A 26 2.07 -6.19 7.62
N LYS A 27 2.77 -6.46 6.52
CA LYS A 27 2.58 -7.68 5.73
C LYS A 27 2.82 -8.96 6.55
N ALA A 28 3.92 -9.03 7.30
CA ALA A 28 4.22 -10.21 8.12
C ALA A 28 3.15 -10.43 9.21
N LYS A 29 2.63 -9.35 9.81
CA LYS A 29 1.54 -9.43 10.79
C LYS A 29 0.21 -9.86 10.14
N HIS A 30 -0.10 -9.31 8.97
CA HIS A 30 -1.28 -9.68 8.18
C HIS A 30 -1.26 -11.16 7.82
N GLU A 31 -0.12 -11.68 7.36
CA GLU A 31 0.03 -13.09 7.01
C GLU A 31 -0.16 -14.01 8.22
N LYS A 32 0.44 -13.66 9.36
CA LYS A 32 0.21 -14.38 10.63
C LYS A 32 -1.24 -14.30 11.11
N ALA A 33 -1.92 -13.18 10.86
CA ALA A 33 -3.34 -13.05 11.18
C ALA A 33 -4.20 -13.95 10.28
N ARG A 34 -3.91 -14.01 8.98
CA ARG A 34 -4.59 -14.93 8.04
C ARG A 34 -4.34 -16.40 8.35
N GLN A 35 -3.13 -16.77 8.74
CA GLN A 35 -2.84 -18.13 9.19
C GLN A 35 -3.64 -18.51 10.45
N ARG A 36 -3.81 -17.57 11.39
CA ARG A 36 -4.68 -17.79 12.56
C ARG A 36 -6.14 -17.93 12.14
N GLU A 37 -6.60 -17.06 11.24
CA GLU A 37 -7.96 -17.10 10.69
C GLU A 37 -8.25 -18.42 9.98
N SER A 38 -7.32 -18.94 9.17
CA SER A 38 -7.51 -20.19 8.43
C SER A 38 -7.61 -21.43 9.31
N THR A 39 -7.14 -21.35 10.57
CA THR A 39 -7.29 -22.43 11.55
C THR A 39 -8.61 -22.38 12.32
N GLN A 40 -9.40 -21.32 12.15
CA GLN A 40 -10.69 -21.19 12.82
C GLN A 40 -11.74 -22.06 12.16
N THR A 41 -12.59 -22.67 12.98
CA THR A 41 -13.71 -23.50 12.56
C THR A 41 -15.03 -22.74 12.72
N LEU A 42 -16.10 -23.26 12.11
CA LEU A 42 -17.45 -22.70 12.27
C LEU A 42 -17.90 -22.64 13.75
N GLY A 43 -17.38 -23.53 14.60
CA GLY A 43 -17.66 -23.53 16.05
C GLY A 43 -16.99 -22.40 16.84
N ASP A 44 -16.02 -21.70 16.25
CA ASP A 44 -15.33 -20.58 16.90
C ASP A 44 -16.08 -19.25 16.77
N VAL A 45 -17.10 -19.19 15.90
CA VAL A 45 -17.91 -17.98 15.65
C VAL A 45 -18.61 -17.56 16.95
N GLY A 46 -18.44 -16.29 17.32
CA GLY A 46 -18.98 -15.75 18.58
C GLY A 46 -17.98 -15.72 19.73
N THR A 47 -16.82 -16.39 19.61
CA THR A 47 -15.75 -16.25 20.60
C THR A 47 -15.01 -14.92 20.45
N SER A 48 -14.48 -14.40 21.57
CA SER A 48 -13.61 -13.21 21.54
C SER A 48 -12.38 -13.41 20.63
N ARG A 49 -11.83 -14.63 20.62
CA ARG A 49 -10.68 -15.00 19.78
C ARG A 49 -11.00 -14.91 18.29
N TYR A 50 -12.20 -15.32 17.88
CA TYR A 50 -12.67 -15.21 16.50
C TYR A 50 -12.69 -13.75 16.04
N TRP A 51 -13.43 -12.90 16.74
CA TRP A 51 -13.57 -11.49 16.39
C TRP A 51 -12.25 -10.73 16.45
N LYS A 52 -11.40 -11.02 17.44
CA LYS A 52 -10.05 -10.44 17.51
C LYS A 52 -9.20 -10.81 16.29
N THR A 53 -9.27 -12.06 15.83
CA THR A 53 -8.50 -12.50 14.67
C THR A 53 -9.00 -11.84 13.38
N LYS A 54 -10.33 -11.75 13.21
CA LYS A 54 -10.95 -11.00 12.10
C LYS A 54 -10.52 -9.53 12.09
N GLY A 55 -10.57 -8.88 13.26
CA GLY A 55 -10.12 -7.51 13.42
C GLY A 55 -8.62 -7.33 13.13
N ASP A 56 -7.77 -8.25 13.60
CA ASP A 56 -6.33 -8.24 13.30
C ASP A 56 -6.06 -8.33 11.78
N VAL A 57 -6.76 -9.20 11.07
CA VAL A 57 -6.61 -9.35 9.59
C VAL A 57 -6.93 -8.03 8.91
N GLU A 58 -8.10 -7.45 9.19
CA GLU A 58 -8.51 -6.18 8.59
C GLU A 58 -7.56 -5.03 8.96
N PHE A 59 -7.17 -4.94 10.24
CA PHE A 59 -6.28 -3.92 10.74
C PHE A 59 -4.92 -3.93 10.03
N TYR A 60 -4.26 -5.09 9.97
CA TYR A 60 -2.94 -5.17 9.32
C TYR A 60 -3.02 -5.03 7.80
N PHE A 61 -4.14 -5.42 7.19
CA PHE A 61 -4.39 -5.12 5.78
C PHE A 61 -4.41 -3.60 5.55
N ASN A 62 -5.23 -2.88 6.33
CA ASN A 62 -5.35 -1.43 6.23
C ASN A 62 -4.04 -0.70 6.56
N GLU A 63 -3.29 -1.16 7.56
CA GLU A 63 -1.96 -0.63 7.89
C GLU A 63 -1.02 -0.71 6.69
N LYS A 64 -0.99 -1.85 5.97
CA LYS A 64 -0.19 -2.01 4.74
C LYS A 64 -0.65 -1.05 3.65
N GLN A 65 -1.96 -0.93 3.41
CA GLN A 65 -2.52 -0.02 2.40
C GLN A 65 -2.17 1.45 2.69
N ASN A 66 -2.19 1.85 3.96
CA ASN A 66 -1.82 3.21 4.37
C ASN A 66 -0.35 3.50 4.08
N VAL A 67 0.56 2.56 4.33
CA VAL A 67 1.97 2.73 3.96
C VAL A 67 2.13 2.89 2.45
N TYR A 68 1.39 2.13 1.63
CA TYR A 68 1.43 2.31 0.17
C TYR A 68 0.88 3.65 -0.30
N LYS A 69 -0.14 4.17 0.39
CA LYS A 69 -0.63 5.54 0.16
C LYS A 69 0.47 6.56 0.46
N GLU A 70 1.13 6.46 1.61
CA GLU A 70 2.25 7.37 1.96
C GLU A 70 3.42 7.26 0.97
N MET A 71 3.74 6.05 0.50
CA MET A 71 4.76 5.82 -0.53
C MET A 71 4.39 6.51 -1.86
N PHE A 72 3.11 6.47 -2.23
CA PHE A 72 2.60 7.16 -3.41
C PHE A 72 2.67 8.68 -3.26
N GLU A 73 2.31 9.22 -2.10
CA GLU A 73 2.45 10.66 -1.80
C GLU A 73 3.92 11.11 -1.87
N LEU A 74 4.84 10.29 -1.35
CA LEU A 74 6.27 10.52 -1.52
C LEU A 74 6.70 10.48 -2.98
N ASP A 75 6.10 9.62 -3.81
CA ASP A 75 6.42 9.51 -5.23
C ASP A 75 5.95 10.74 -6.01
N CYS A 76 4.77 11.26 -5.70
CA CYS A 76 4.26 12.50 -6.29
C CYS A 76 5.18 13.70 -6.03
N VAL A 77 5.87 13.74 -4.88
CA VAL A 77 6.80 14.83 -4.53
C VAL A 77 8.21 14.58 -5.06
N ALA A 78 8.76 13.38 -4.86
CA ALA A 78 10.17 13.10 -5.10
C ALA A 78 10.45 12.38 -6.43
N GLY A 79 9.43 11.82 -7.10
CA GLY A 79 9.56 11.01 -8.31
C GLY A 79 10.57 9.88 -8.12
N TRP A 80 10.44 9.10 -7.04
CA TRP A 80 11.43 8.09 -6.69
C TRP A 80 11.27 6.80 -7.50
N THR A 81 10.09 6.50 -8.02
CA THR A 81 9.83 5.31 -8.85
C THR A 81 10.66 5.32 -10.14
N SER A 82 10.85 6.49 -10.76
CA SER A 82 11.70 6.64 -11.95
C SER A 82 13.20 6.54 -11.64
N LYS A 83 13.59 6.72 -10.37
CA LYS A 83 14.99 6.74 -9.90
C LYS A 83 15.45 5.41 -9.29
N LEU A 84 14.60 4.37 -9.29
CA LEU A 84 14.92 3.07 -8.70
C LEU A 84 16.16 2.38 -9.30
N HIS A 85 16.57 2.77 -10.50
CA HIS A 85 17.79 2.29 -11.15
C HIS A 85 19.09 2.84 -10.52
N GLN A 86 19.02 3.90 -9.71
CA GLN A 86 20.19 4.51 -9.07
C GLN A 86 20.67 3.69 -7.87
N ASP A 87 21.99 3.67 -7.64
CA ASP A 87 22.62 2.88 -6.56
C ASP A 87 22.07 3.19 -5.16
N ARG A 88 21.69 4.44 -4.90
CA ARG A 88 21.06 4.84 -3.63
C ARG A 88 19.75 4.09 -3.32
N TYR A 89 19.10 3.51 -4.34
CA TYR A 89 17.91 2.67 -4.24
C TYR A 89 18.21 1.16 -4.37
N SER A 90 19.47 0.72 -4.25
CA SER A 90 19.86 -0.70 -4.31
C SER A 90 19.11 -1.60 -3.31
N PHE A 91 18.59 -1.04 -2.22
CA PHE A 91 17.72 -1.76 -1.28
C PHE A 91 16.39 -2.21 -1.89
N ALA A 92 15.94 -1.60 -2.99
CA ALA A 92 14.70 -1.97 -3.66
C ALA A 92 14.77 -3.39 -4.23
N PHE A 93 15.93 -3.80 -4.76
CA PHE A 93 16.13 -5.16 -5.27
C PHE A 93 15.93 -6.22 -4.19
N LYS A 94 16.43 -5.98 -2.98
CA LYS A 94 16.24 -6.89 -1.83
C LYS A 94 14.81 -6.95 -1.32
N ASN A 95 13.98 -5.95 -1.65
CA ASN A 95 12.60 -5.84 -1.19
C ASN A 95 11.61 -5.87 -2.37
N LYS A 96 11.98 -6.52 -3.48
CA LYS A 96 11.23 -6.56 -4.74
C LYS A 96 9.74 -6.84 -4.53
N GLU A 97 9.42 -7.81 -3.68
CA GLU A 97 8.05 -8.20 -3.35
C GLU A 97 7.17 -7.02 -2.87
N ILE A 98 7.70 -6.15 -2.00
CA ILE A 98 6.97 -4.97 -1.52
C ILE A 98 6.75 -3.95 -2.65
N PHE A 99 7.73 -3.79 -3.54
CA PHE A 99 7.63 -2.87 -4.66
C PHE A 99 6.68 -3.39 -5.74
N ASP A 100 6.61 -4.70 -5.96
CA ASP A 100 5.67 -5.31 -6.89
C ASP A 100 4.22 -5.18 -6.36
N GLU A 101 3.99 -5.45 -5.07
CA GLU A 101 2.68 -5.18 -4.43
C GLU A 101 2.31 -3.69 -4.47
N TYR A 102 3.29 -2.79 -4.27
CA TYR A 102 3.06 -1.36 -4.41
C TYR A 102 2.65 -0.96 -5.84
N LYS A 103 3.30 -1.51 -6.87
CA LYS A 103 2.92 -1.26 -8.28
C LYS A 103 1.51 -1.74 -8.56
N GLU A 104 1.12 -2.88 -8.02
CA GLU A 104 -0.25 -3.39 -8.11
C GLU A 104 -1.25 -2.46 -7.41
N TYR A 105 -0.92 -1.97 -6.20
CA TYR A 105 -1.71 -0.96 -5.50
C TYR A 105 -1.93 0.30 -6.34
N VAL A 106 -0.87 0.86 -6.93
CA VAL A 106 -0.98 2.06 -7.78
C VAL A 106 -1.82 1.77 -9.02
N SER A 107 -1.63 0.61 -9.64
CA SER A 107 -2.38 0.19 -10.83
C SER A 107 -3.88 0.03 -10.53
N THR A 108 -4.22 -0.60 -9.40
CA THR A 108 -5.62 -0.78 -8.98
C THR A 108 -6.29 0.53 -8.57
N LYS A 109 -5.57 1.43 -7.90
CA LYS A 109 -6.04 2.81 -7.61
C LYS A 109 -6.35 3.57 -8.89
N LYS A 110 -5.43 3.55 -9.85
CA LYS A 110 -5.60 4.20 -11.16
C LYS A 110 -6.78 3.60 -11.94
N LEU A 111 -6.95 2.28 -11.91
CA LEU A 111 -8.07 1.59 -12.55
C LEU A 111 -9.42 1.99 -11.91
N LYS A 112 -9.48 2.11 -10.58
CA LYS A 112 -10.68 2.60 -9.87
C LYS A 112 -11.05 4.03 -10.25
N GLU A 113 -10.06 4.91 -10.39
CA GLU A 113 -10.29 6.30 -10.82
C GLU A 113 -10.75 6.38 -12.28
N TRP A 114 -10.16 5.58 -13.17
CA TRP A 114 -10.54 5.51 -14.59
C TRP A 114 -11.97 4.98 -14.78
N THR A 115 -12.31 3.86 -14.12
CA THR A 115 -13.67 3.30 -14.17
C THR A 115 -14.73 4.23 -13.58
N LYS A 116 -14.39 5.01 -12.56
CA LYS A 116 -15.28 6.05 -12.02
C LYS A 116 -15.56 7.14 -13.08
N TRP A 117 -14.53 7.60 -13.77
CA TRP A 117 -14.66 8.57 -14.86
C TRP A 117 -15.53 8.05 -16.01
N GLU A 118 -15.34 6.80 -16.41
CA GLU A 118 -16.12 6.17 -17.47
C GLU A 118 -17.61 6.09 -17.12
N LYS A 119 -17.95 5.68 -15.88
CA LYS A 119 -19.34 5.69 -15.38
C LYS A 119 -19.96 7.08 -15.42
N LEU A 120 -19.26 8.09 -14.92
CA LEU A 120 -19.74 9.47 -14.92
C LEU A 120 -19.96 10.00 -16.34
N ASN A 121 -19.10 9.64 -17.30
CA ASN A 121 -19.24 10.05 -18.68
C ASN A 121 -20.41 9.33 -19.38
N LEU A 122 -20.62 8.04 -19.10
CA LEU A 122 -21.79 7.30 -19.60
C LEU A 122 -23.11 7.85 -19.04
N GLU A 123 -23.16 8.20 -17.76
CA GLU A 123 -24.31 8.85 -17.13
C GLU A 123 -24.55 10.25 -17.74
N ALA A 124 -23.50 11.01 -18.02
CA ALA A 124 -23.63 12.32 -18.66
C ALA A 124 -24.17 12.21 -20.10
N ILE A 125 -23.78 11.18 -20.85
CA ILE A 125 -24.26 10.91 -22.22
C ILE A 125 -25.72 10.41 -22.21
N GLN A 126 -26.12 9.62 -21.22
CA GLN A 126 -27.49 9.10 -21.10
C GLN A 126 -28.51 10.16 -20.64
N ASN A 127 -28.04 11.23 -19.99
CA ASN A 127 -28.87 12.33 -19.49
C ASN A 127 -28.80 13.60 -20.36
N ALA A 128 -28.18 13.52 -21.55
CA ALA A 128 -28.11 14.57 -22.55
C ALA A 128 -29.05 14.28 -23.73
#